data_AF-A0A959KL00-F1
#
_entry.id   AF-A0A959KL00-F1
#
_cell.length_a   1.000
_cell.length_b   1.000
_cell.length_c   1.000
_cell.angle_alpha   90.00
_cell.angle_beta   90.00
_cell.angle_gamma   90.00
#
_symmetry.space_group_name_H-M   'P 1'
#
loop_
_entity.id
_entity.type
_entity.pdbx_description
1 polymer ?
#
loop_
_entity_poly.entity_id
_entity_poly.type
_entity_poly.pdbx_seq_one_letter_code
_entity_poly.pdbx_strand_id
1 'polypeptide(L)'
;MNGLRILSILATLFLFVACRNELAEIALVVGPDDVEKEVINDFQMLYSDSANVRVRLRGPSLVRYIDDKDPRIEFPDGVNVEFFSPSKRVTSRLTARYGIRHE
;
A
#
# COMPACT_ATOMS: atom_id res chain seq x y z
N MET A 1 -22.51 -13.50 -47.70
CA MET A 1 -21.29 -12.88 -47.11
C MET A 1 -21.55 -11.63 -46.27
N ASN A 2 -22.61 -10.85 -46.52
CA ASN A 2 -22.85 -9.59 -45.79
C ASN A 2 -23.51 -9.81 -44.40
N GLY A 3 -24.37 -10.82 -44.25
CA GLY A 3 -25.01 -11.13 -42.97
C GLY A 3 -24.04 -11.56 -41.86
N LEU A 4 -23.00 -12.34 -42.19
CA LEU A 4 -21.99 -12.77 -41.23
C LEU A 4 -21.10 -11.61 -40.75
N ARG A 5 -20.86 -10.62 -41.61
CA ARG A 5 -20.14 -9.39 -41.26
C ARG A 5 -20.97 -8.50 -40.34
N ILE A 6 -22.26 -8.35 -40.61
CA ILE A 6 -23.19 -7.59 -39.77
C ILE A 6 -23.32 -8.23 -38.38
N LEU A 7 -23.41 -9.56 -38.31
CA LEU A 7 -23.49 -10.28 -37.04
C LEU A 7 -22.21 -10.10 -36.19
N SER A 8 -21.04 -10.13 -36.84
CA SER A 8 -19.76 -9.92 -36.16
C SER A 8 -19.58 -8.49 -35.63
N ILE A 9 -20.04 -7.49 -36.40
CA ILE A 9 -20.03 -6.08 -35.97
C ILE A 9 -20.96 -5.88 -34.77
N LEU A 10 -22.16 -6.47 -34.80
CA LEU A 10 -23.13 -6.35 -33.72
C LEU A 10 -22.66 -7.03 -32.42
N ALA A 11 -22.03 -8.19 -32.53
CA ALA A 11 -21.41 -8.88 -31.39
C ALA A 11 -20.26 -8.08 -30.77
N THR A 12 -19.45 -7.44 -31.61
CA THR A 12 -18.33 -6.59 -31.15
C THR A 12 -18.85 -5.34 -30.42
N LEU A 13 -19.94 -4.73 -30.91
CA LEU A 13 -20.58 -3.58 -30.26
C LEU A 13 -21.18 -3.94 -28.88
N PHE A 14 -21.70 -5.16 -28.73
CA PHE A 14 -22.27 -5.64 -27.47
C PHE A 14 -21.21 -5.85 -26.37
N LEU A 15 -19.97 -6.19 -26.74
CA LEU A 15 -18.86 -6.34 -25.79
C LEU A 15 -18.43 -5.00 -25.16
N PHE A 16 -18.70 -3.86 -25.81
CA PHE A 16 -18.38 -2.53 -25.26
C PHE A 16 -19.43 -2.00 -24.26
N VAL A 17 -20.64 -2.59 -24.21
CA VAL A 17 -21.72 -2.15 -23.29
C VAL A 17 -21.57 -2.78 -21.89
N ALA A 18 -20.75 -3.83 -21.75
CA ALA A 18 -20.53 -4.52 -20.49
C ALA A 18 -19.63 -3.74 -19.49
N CYS A 19 -18.96 -2.67 -19.93
CA CYS A 19 -18.15 -1.83 -19.05
C CYS A 19 -19.03 -0.79 -18.33
N ARG A 20 -19.93 -1.23 -17.44
CA ARG A 20 -20.57 -0.34 -16.46
C ARG A 20 -19.64 -0.21 -15.26
N ASN A 21 -19.10 0.98 -15.04
CA ASN A 21 -18.40 1.31 -13.81
C ASN A 21 -19.42 1.77 -12.75
N GLU A 22 -19.88 0.84 -11.90
CA GLU A 22 -20.57 1.19 -10.63
C GLU A 22 -19.53 1.62 -9.59
N LEU A 23 -18.82 2.72 -9.87
CA LEU A 23 -17.90 3.34 -8.91
C LEU A 23 -18.67 4.21 -7.89
N ALA A 24 -19.93 4.52 -8.16
CA ALA A 24 -20.73 5.45 -7.37
C ALA A 24 -21.20 4.89 -6.02
N GLU A 25 -21.31 3.56 -5.86
CA GLU A 25 -21.81 2.95 -4.61
C GLU A 25 -20.73 2.77 -3.53
N ILE A 26 -19.44 2.85 -3.90
CA ILE A 26 -18.33 2.60 -2.96
C ILE A 26 -18.02 3.85 -2.12
N ALA A 27 -18.46 5.03 -2.53
CA ALA A 27 -18.18 6.31 -1.86
C ALA A 27 -18.96 6.52 -0.54
N LEU A 28 -19.89 5.63 -0.19
CA LEU A 28 -20.82 5.82 0.93
C LEU A 28 -20.41 5.15 2.24
N VAL A 29 -19.31 4.38 2.26
CA VAL A 29 -18.94 3.54 3.41
C VAL A 29 -17.73 4.06 4.21
N VAL A 30 -16.94 4.99 3.65
CA VAL A 30 -15.72 5.50 4.31
C VAL A 30 -15.91 6.97 4.65
N GLY A 31 -15.88 7.32 5.94
CA GLY A 31 -15.87 8.72 6.37
C GLY A 31 -14.60 9.43 5.89
N PRO A 32 -14.62 10.75 5.63
CA PRO A 32 -13.45 11.48 5.12
C PRO A 32 -12.19 11.29 5.97
N ASP A 33 -12.33 11.17 7.29
CA ASP A 33 -11.20 10.96 8.22
C ASP A 33 -10.55 9.56 8.11
N ASP A 34 -11.30 8.54 7.66
CA ASP A 34 -10.80 7.17 7.48
C ASP A 34 -10.04 6.98 6.16
N VAL A 35 -10.17 7.92 5.21
CA VAL A 35 -9.46 7.86 3.91
C VAL A 35 -8.02 8.37 4.02
N GLU A 36 -7.72 9.20 5.01
CA GLU A 36 -6.45 9.94 5.09
C GLU A 36 -5.36 9.21 5.89
N LYS A 37 -5.66 8.05 6.49
CA LYS A 37 -4.69 7.29 7.31
C LYS A 37 -4.81 5.78 7.12
N GLU A 38 -3.67 5.12 6.98
CA GLU A 38 -3.54 3.66 7.03
C GLU A 38 -3.00 3.23 8.39
N VAL A 39 -3.71 2.32 9.07
CA VAL A 39 -3.26 1.71 10.33
C VAL A 39 -2.90 0.24 10.09
N ILE A 40 -1.68 -0.15 10.46
CA ILE A 40 -1.19 -1.53 10.35
C ILE A 40 -0.80 -2.03 11.73
N ASN A 41 -1.39 -3.15 12.15
CA ASN A 41 -1.04 -3.84 13.40
C ASN A 41 -0.05 -4.98 13.11
N ASP A 42 0.83 -5.26 14.07
CA ASP A 42 1.87 -6.31 14.02
C ASP A 42 2.69 -6.29 12.73
N PHE A 43 3.24 -5.12 12.41
CA PHE A 43 3.88 -4.92 11.12
C PHE A 43 5.30 -5.53 11.07
N GLN A 44 5.68 -5.95 9.85
CA GLN A 44 7.06 -6.18 9.48
C GLN A 44 7.35 -5.51 8.13
N MET A 45 8.32 -4.61 8.10
CA MET A 45 8.77 -3.95 6.88
C MET A 45 10.21 -4.34 6.56
N LEU A 46 10.49 -4.63 5.29
CA LEU A 46 11.83 -4.91 4.80
C LEU A 46 12.23 -3.84 3.80
N TYR A 47 13.40 -3.26 4.00
CA TYR A 47 14.02 -2.37 3.02
C TYR A 47 15.20 -3.08 2.37
N SER A 48 15.20 -3.12 1.04
CA SER A 48 16.24 -3.75 0.25
C SER A 48 16.86 -2.78 -0.74
N ASP A 49 18.17 -2.91 -0.92
CA ASP A 49 18.93 -2.24 -1.96
C ASP A 49 19.64 -3.32 -2.79
N SER A 50 19.54 -3.22 -4.11
CA SER A 50 20.17 -4.16 -5.05
C SER A 50 19.78 -5.63 -4.75
N ALA A 51 18.49 -5.86 -4.47
CA ALA A 51 17.92 -7.14 -4.04
C ALA A 51 18.47 -7.73 -2.72
N ASN A 52 19.26 -6.97 -1.96
CA ASN A 52 19.76 -7.36 -0.66
C ASN A 52 19.00 -6.64 0.45
N VAL A 53 18.40 -7.38 1.39
CA VAL A 53 17.75 -6.78 2.57
C VAL A 53 18.80 -6.08 3.42
N ARG A 54 18.62 -4.76 3.62
CA ARG A 54 19.49 -3.89 4.40
C ARG A 54 18.92 -3.58 5.77
N VAL A 55 17.59 -3.49 5.88
CA VAL A 55 16.91 -3.13 7.13
C VAL A 55 15.64 -3.96 7.29
N ARG A 56 15.34 -4.36 8.53
CA ARG A 56 14.05 -4.92 8.94
C ARG A 56 13.48 -4.07 10.08
N LEU A 57 12.26 -3.60 9.91
CA LEU A 57 11.50 -2.91 10.95
C LEU A 57 10.36 -3.82 11.41
N ARG A 58 10.10 -3.87 12.71
CA ARG A 58 8.97 -4.57 13.32
C ARG A 58 8.41 -3.77 14.49
N GLY A 59 7.11 -3.86 14.72
CA GLY A 59 6.49 -3.23 15.88
C GLY A 59 4.99 -3.54 15.98
N PRO A 60 4.34 -3.15 17.08
CA PRO A 60 2.94 -3.47 17.33
C PRO A 60 1.99 -2.69 16.42
N SER A 61 2.32 -1.43 16.09
CA SER A 61 1.47 -0.57 15.28
C SER A 61 2.29 0.40 14.41
N LEU A 62 1.74 0.69 13.24
CA LEU A 62 2.23 1.68 12.28
C LEU A 62 1.03 2.49 11.80
N VAL A 63 1.13 3.81 11.86
CA VAL A 63 0.12 4.73 11.32
C VAL A 63 0.76 5.54 10.21
N ARG A 64 0.28 5.39 8.97
CA ARG A 64 0.70 6.22 7.84
C ARG A 64 -0.37 7.27 7.58
N TYR A 65 0.05 8.53 7.56
CA TYR A 65 -0.77 9.67 7.19
C TYR A 65 -0.56 9.93 5.69
N ILE A 66 -1.64 9.91 4.92
CA ILE A 66 -1.66 10.09 3.45
C ILE A 66 -2.08 11.53 3.10
N ASP A 67 -2.17 12.43 4.09
CA ASP A 67 -2.43 13.87 3.87
C ASP A 67 -1.31 14.50 3.02
N ASP A 68 -1.68 15.15 1.92
CA ASP A 68 -0.77 15.87 1.02
C ASP A 68 0.04 16.98 1.73
N LYS A 69 -0.44 17.50 2.85
CA LYS A 69 0.21 18.60 3.59
C LYS A 69 1.30 18.14 4.55
N ASP A 70 1.17 16.94 5.11
CA ASP A 70 2.12 16.39 6.09
C ASP A 70 2.16 14.85 6.02
N PRO A 71 2.70 14.30 4.92
CA PRO A 71 2.87 12.86 4.78
C PRO A 71 3.92 12.36 5.77
N ARG A 72 3.51 11.43 6.63
CA ARG A 72 4.41 10.84 7.64
C ARG A 72 3.98 9.45 8.06
N ILE A 73 4.93 8.71 8.63
CA ILE A 73 4.67 7.45 9.29
C ILE A 73 5.03 7.56 10.76
N GLU A 74 4.10 7.19 11.62
CA GLU A 74 4.29 7.08 13.06
C GLU A 74 4.34 5.62 13.50
N PHE A 75 5.18 5.34 14.50
CA PHE A 75 5.28 4.07 15.19
C PHE A 75 4.88 4.27 16.66
N PRO A 76 3.58 4.46 16.95
CA PRO A 76 3.14 4.96 18.24
C PRO A 76 3.45 4.00 19.40
N ASP A 77 3.41 2.69 19.14
CA ASP A 77 3.72 1.65 20.14
C ASP A 77 5.16 1.11 20.04
N GLY A 78 6.03 1.89 19.41
CA GLY A 78 7.45 1.59 19.29
C GLY A 78 7.84 0.77 18.06
N VAL A 79 9.14 0.70 17.83
CA VAL A 79 9.73 0.07 16.65
C VAL A 79 11.07 -0.58 17.00
N ASN A 80 11.29 -1.77 16.45
CA ASN A 80 12.55 -2.49 16.46
C ASN A 80 13.12 -2.50 15.05
N VAL A 81 14.34 -1.99 14.89
CA VAL A 81 15.05 -1.90 13.62
C VAL A 81 16.31 -2.76 13.69
N GLU A 82 16.44 -3.70 12.76
CA GLU A 82 17.66 -4.50 12.55
C GLU A 82 18.34 -4.06 11.26
N PHE A 83 19.62 -3.74 11.33
CA PHE A 83 20.45 -3.43 10.16
C PHE A 83 21.28 -4.65 9.77
N PHE A 84 21.37 -4.93 8.47
CA PHE A 84 22.02 -6.12 7.93
C PHE A 84 23.27 -5.78 7.12
N SER A 85 24.29 -6.62 7.25
CA SER A 85 25.43 -6.69 6.32
C SER A 85 24.99 -7.28 4.96
N PRO A 86 25.82 -7.16 3.91
CA PRO A 86 25.59 -7.87 2.64
C PRO A 86 25.44 -9.39 2.80
N SER A 87 26.06 -9.98 3.82
CA SER A 87 25.97 -11.41 4.16
C SER A 87 24.75 -11.78 5.02
N LYS A 88 23.75 -10.88 5.11
CA LYS A 88 22.50 -11.04 5.88
C LYS A 88 22.70 -11.25 7.39
N ARG A 89 23.84 -10.80 7.94
CA ARG A 89 24.08 -10.80 9.39
C ARG A 89 23.62 -9.48 10.00
N VAL A 90 22.99 -9.52 11.17
CA VAL A 90 22.63 -8.30 11.90
C VAL A 90 23.91 -7.61 12.37
N THR A 91 24.12 -6.36 11.94
CA THR A 91 25.28 -5.55 12.33
C THR A 91 24.96 -4.66 13.52
N SER A 92 23.73 -4.17 13.62
CA SER A 92 23.27 -3.32 14.72
C SER A 92 21.76 -3.39 14.88
N ARG A 93 21.28 -2.91 16.04
CA ARG A 93 19.86 -2.83 16.40
C ARG A 93 19.56 -1.42 16.92
N LEU A 94 18.39 -0.89 16.56
CA LEU A 94 17.81 0.31 17.15
C LEU A 94 16.42 -0.04 17.65
N THR A 95 16.12 0.33 18.90
CA THR A 95 14.80 0.14 19.50
C THR A 95 14.33 1.47 20.05
N ALA A 96 13.08 1.80 19.80
CA ALA A 96 12.43 3.00 20.33
C ALA A 96 11.02 2.67 20.81
N ARG A 97 10.54 3.42 21.81
CA ARG A 97 9.15 3.34 22.31
C ARG A 97 8.17 4.16 21.46
N TYR A 98 8.70 5.01 20.59
CA TYR A 98 7.96 5.86 19.67
C TYR A 98 8.90 6.28 18.53
N GLY A 99 8.37 6.56 17.34
CA GLY A 99 9.16 7.10 16.24
C GLY A 99 8.29 7.76 15.17
N ILE A 100 8.88 8.72 14.45
CA ILE A 100 8.27 9.40 13.30
C ILE A 100 9.25 9.32 12.12
N ARG A 101 8.74 8.98 10.95
CA ARG A 101 9.44 9.13 9.67
C ARG A 101 8.67 10.14 8.82
N HIS A 102 9.31 11.27 8.53
CA HIS A 102 8.82 12.22 7.54
C HIS A 102 9.17 11.74 6.14
N GLU A 103 8.27 11.97 5.17
CA GLU A 103 8.53 11.74 3.74
C GLU A 103 8.94 13.03 3.03
#